data_AF-A0A538TFK9-F1
#
_entry.id   AF-A0A538TFK9-F1
#
_cell.length_a   1.000
_cell.length_b   1.000
_cell.length_c   1.000
_cell.angle_alpha   90.00
_cell.angle_beta   90.00
_cell.angle_gamma   90.00
#
_symmetry.space_group_name_H-M   'P 1'
#
loop_
_entity.id
_entity.type
_entity.pdbx_description
1 polymer ?
#
loop_
_entity_poly.entity_id
_entity_poly.type
_entity_poly.pdbx_seq_one_letter_code
_entity_poly.pdbx_strand_id
1 'polypeptide(L)'
;VGFDKMFTFQLTPDKPLGGGFYFWFLLLNINVGFWATMALNISDVTRFAKEQTRQMIGQAIGLVGTMAFFSGMGVLVTAGGVTAYTETAKDTANQLGTANDLWNPINLFAKLNGDLGPIIIVLALVFVVLAQLSTNIGANVIAPANDFQNLAPKRLNWAWGVVITAVIGTLLQPWVLFFNALSYAITWLSGYGGFLGAIGGIMIADYWLLRRQRLNLLELYREDGVYSYRNSWGVNPYAIIALLIGIVPPFIGWLNVIGWFVKIDNYQGSWLDWLQTGSWFWSFGTAFVSYYVLMTLFGKRYLEEQVGEPVSGAPRPASAHA
;
A
#
# COMPACT_ATOMS: atom_id res chain seq x y z
N VAL A 1 -11.60 0.15 -20.15
CA VAL A 1 -11.73 -1.22 -20.71
C VAL A 1 -10.37 -1.89 -20.56
N GLY A 2 -10.23 -2.82 -19.62
CA GLY A 2 -8.96 -3.33 -19.08
C GLY A 2 -9.03 -3.70 -17.59
N PHE A 3 -9.98 -3.13 -16.84
CA PHE A 3 -10.23 -3.47 -15.44
C PHE A 3 -10.74 -4.92 -15.31
N ASP A 4 -11.60 -5.35 -16.23
CA ASP A 4 -12.09 -6.73 -16.37
C ASP A 4 -10.96 -7.77 -16.42
N LYS A 5 -9.83 -7.44 -17.06
CA LYS A 5 -8.67 -8.33 -17.20
C LYS A 5 -7.87 -8.53 -15.91
N MET A 6 -7.99 -7.64 -14.93
CA MET A 6 -7.35 -7.82 -13.63
C MET A 6 -7.93 -9.01 -12.85
N PHE A 7 -9.15 -9.41 -13.17
CA PHE A 7 -9.93 -10.42 -12.43
C PHE A 7 -9.96 -11.80 -13.11
N THR A 8 -9.38 -11.91 -14.30
CA THR A 8 -9.36 -13.15 -15.08
C THR A 8 -8.09 -13.97 -14.86
N PHE A 9 -7.28 -13.66 -13.85
CA PHE A 9 -6.07 -14.43 -13.59
C PHE A 9 -6.42 -15.81 -13.02
N GLN A 10 -6.21 -16.84 -13.83
CA GLN A 10 -6.31 -18.23 -13.42
C GLN A 10 -4.90 -18.83 -13.26
N LEU A 11 -4.72 -19.58 -12.17
CA LEU A 11 -3.64 -20.56 -12.06
C LEU A 11 -3.90 -21.65 -13.09
N THR A 12 -3.19 -21.62 -14.21
CA THR A 12 -3.06 -22.81 -15.05
C THR A 12 -2.00 -23.74 -14.45
N PRO A 13 -2.09 -25.06 -14.66
CA PRO A 13 -1.05 -26.02 -14.29
C PRO A 13 0.36 -25.62 -14.79
N ASP A 14 0.39 -24.86 -15.88
CA ASP A 14 1.58 -24.32 -16.55
C ASP A 14 2.07 -22.99 -15.96
N LYS A 15 1.40 -22.47 -14.92
CA LYS A 15 1.86 -21.37 -14.06
C LYS A 15 2.16 -21.91 -12.65
N PRO A 16 3.15 -22.81 -12.47
CA PRO A 16 3.62 -23.11 -11.13
C PRO A 16 4.09 -21.79 -10.51
N LEU A 17 3.70 -21.50 -9.26
CA LEU A 17 4.05 -20.28 -8.53
C LEU A 17 5.55 -20.14 -8.22
N GLY A 18 6.41 -20.86 -8.95
CA GLY A 18 7.79 -21.15 -8.59
C GLY A 18 7.86 -21.98 -7.31
N GLY A 19 8.92 -22.78 -7.16
CA GLY A 19 9.28 -23.38 -5.88
C GLY A 19 10.25 -22.48 -5.11
N GLY A 20 10.27 -22.59 -3.79
CA GLY A 20 11.34 -22.03 -2.96
C GLY A 20 11.38 -20.50 -2.90
N PHE A 21 12.55 -19.92 -3.20
CA PHE A 21 12.83 -18.49 -2.97
C PHE A 21 11.94 -17.55 -3.81
N TYR A 22 11.63 -17.91 -5.06
CA TYR A 22 10.77 -17.10 -5.92
C TYR A 22 9.38 -16.91 -5.32
N PHE A 23 8.76 -18.01 -4.88
CA PHE A 23 7.43 -17.96 -4.28
C PHE A 23 7.43 -17.18 -2.95
N TRP A 24 8.43 -17.41 -2.11
CA TRP A 24 8.60 -16.64 -0.88
C TRP A 24 8.75 -15.14 -1.14
N PHE A 25 9.55 -14.77 -2.15
CA PHE A 25 9.79 -13.38 -2.51
C PHE A 25 8.54 -12.72 -3.11
N LEU A 26 7.76 -13.44 -3.92
CA LEU A 26 6.45 -13.00 -4.41
C LEU A 26 5.52 -12.69 -3.23
N LEU A 27 5.39 -13.61 -2.27
CA LEU A 27 4.55 -13.42 -1.09
C LEU A 27 5.02 -12.25 -0.24
N LEU A 28 6.34 -12.06 -0.09
CA LEU A 28 6.91 -10.89 0.58
C LEU A 28 6.49 -9.60 -0.13
N ASN A 29 6.68 -9.51 -1.45
CA ASN A 29 6.31 -8.34 -2.24
C ASN A 29 4.83 -7.98 -2.10
N ILE A 30 3.94 -8.99 -2.17
CA ILE A 30 2.50 -8.80 -2.00
C ILE A 30 2.18 -8.25 -0.60
N ASN A 31 2.80 -8.80 0.45
CA ASN A 31 2.58 -8.33 1.81
C ASN A 31 3.09 -6.90 2.01
N VAL A 32 4.28 -6.57 1.49
CA VAL A 32 4.78 -5.19 1.54
C VAL A 32 3.86 -4.25 0.77
N GLY A 33 3.41 -4.64 -0.42
CA GLY A 33 2.45 -3.87 -1.23
C GLY A 33 1.13 -3.61 -0.51
N PHE A 34 0.62 -4.58 0.25
CA PHE A 34 -0.59 -4.45 1.05
C PHE A 34 -0.47 -3.36 2.14
N TRP A 35 0.67 -3.29 2.82
CA TRP A 35 0.91 -2.33 3.91
C TRP A 35 1.54 -1.01 3.47
N ALA A 36 1.98 -0.91 2.21
CA ALA A 36 2.71 0.25 1.72
C ALA A 36 1.90 1.56 1.80
N THR A 37 0.58 1.54 1.65
CA THR A 37 -0.28 2.72 1.85
C THR A 37 -0.15 3.31 3.24
N MET A 38 -0.33 2.45 4.24
CA MET A 38 -0.26 2.84 5.63
C MET A 38 1.15 3.28 5.99
N ALA A 39 2.17 2.62 5.46
CA ALA A 39 3.57 2.98 5.70
C ALA A 39 3.90 4.38 5.14
N LEU A 40 3.44 4.72 3.93
CA LEU A 40 3.69 6.02 3.31
C LEU A 40 2.97 7.17 4.02
N ASN A 41 1.77 6.90 4.55
CA ASN A 41 0.93 7.91 5.21
C ASN A 41 0.97 7.82 6.74
N ILE A 42 1.91 7.06 7.32
CA ILE A 42 1.97 6.82 8.77
C ILE A 42 2.13 8.13 9.56
N SER A 43 2.73 9.15 8.94
CA SER A 43 2.89 10.50 9.48
C SER A 43 1.57 11.19 9.85
N ASP A 44 0.45 10.83 9.21
CA ASP A 44 -0.87 11.38 9.54
C ASP A 44 -1.31 11.07 10.97
N VAL A 45 -0.91 9.89 11.47
CA VAL A 45 -1.19 9.44 12.82
C VAL A 45 -0.03 9.78 13.73
N THR A 46 1.20 9.58 13.28
CA THR A 46 2.36 9.70 14.15
C THR A 46 2.79 11.13 14.45
N ARG A 47 2.29 12.12 13.69
CA ARG A 47 2.39 13.55 14.09
C ARG A 47 1.79 13.84 15.47
N PHE A 48 0.88 12.99 15.96
CA PHE A 48 0.29 13.09 17.29
C PHE A 48 1.04 12.27 18.36
N ALA A 49 2.08 11.53 17.97
CA ALA A 49 2.92 10.81 18.90
C ALA A 49 3.82 11.78 19.67
N LYS A 50 3.98 11.54 20.97
CA LYS A 50 4.86 12.37 21.82
C LYS A 50 6.34 12.27 21.43
N GLU A 51 6.78 11.08 21.01
CA GLU A 51 8.19 10.75 20.79
C GLU A 51 8.33 9.70 19.67
N GLN A 52 9.42 9.80 18.90
CA GLN A 52 9.74 8.89 17.80
C GLN A 52 10.00 7.45 18.29
N THR A 53 10.59 7.27 19.46
CA THR A 53 10.85 5.92 20.00
C THR A 53 9.54 5.23 20.38
N ARG A 54 8.57 5.98 20.93
CA ARG A 54 7.28 5.43 21.37
C ARG A 54 6.43 4.94 20.21
N GLN A 55 6.37 5.70 19.11
CA GLN A 55 5.65 5.21 17.91
C GLN A 55 6.33 3.98 17.30
N MET A 56 7.66 3.88 17.30
CA MET A 56 8.38 2.72 16.75
C MET A 56 8.10 1.47 17.58
N ILE A 57 8.21 1.56 18.91
CA ILE A 57 7.90 0.45 19.81
C ILE A 57 6.42 0.06 19.72
N GLY A 58 5.53 1.06 19.71
CA GLY A 58 4.09 0.83 19.59
C GLY A 58 3.72 0.10 18.29
N GLN A 59 4.30 0.51 17.15
CA GLN A 59 4.10 -0.17 15.87
C GLN A 59 4.74 -1.54 15.83
N ALA A 60 5.97 -1.71 16.36
CA ALA A 60 6.64 -3.00 16.37
C ALA A 60 5.86 -4.04 17.19
N ILE A 61 5.45 -3.69 18.41
CA ILE A 61 4.69 -4.60 19.29
C ILE A 61 3.28 -4.82 18.72
N GLY A 62 2.61 -3.73 18.33
CA GLY A 62 1.27 -3.79 17.78
C GLY A 62 1.23 -4.62 16.50
N LEU A 63 1.92 -4.18 15.46
CA LEU A 63 1.87 -4.81 14.14
C LEU A 63 2.44 -6.23 14.15
N VAL A 64 3.68 -6.43 14.62
CA VAL A 64 4.32 -7.75 14.53
C VAL A 64 3.60 -8.78 15.41
N GLY A 65 3.27 -8.40 16.66
CA GLY A 65 2.61 -9.29 17.60
C GLY A 65 1.20 -9.68 17.15
N THR A 66 0.36 -8.71 16.82
CA THR A 66 -1.02 -9.00 16.41
C THR A 66 -1.05 -9.68 15.05
N MET A 67 -0.18 -9.31 14.12
CA MET A 67 -0.16 -9.94 12.79
C MET A 67 0.26 -11.40 12.87
N ALA A 68 1.30 -11.72 13.65
CA ALA A 68 1.71 -13.11 13.87
C ALA A 68 0.56 -13.94 14.48
N PHE A 69 -0.15 -13.38 15.46
CA PHE A 69 -1.29 -14.04 16.10
C PHE A 69 -2.46 -14.27 15.13
N PHE A 70 -2.95 -13.22 14.48
CA PHE A 70 -4.13 -13.33 13.60
C PHE A 70 -3.84 -14.08 12.30
N SER A 71 -2.64 -13.94 11.72
CA SER A 71 -2.24 -14.75 10.56
C SER A 71 -2.13 -16.23 10.93
N GLY A 72 -1.52 -16.55 12.08
CA GLY A 72 -1.46 -17.91 12.61
C GLY A 72 -2.85 -18.51 12.84
N MET A 73 -3.76 -17.75 13.48
CA MET A 73 -5.15 -18.17 13.64
C MET A 73 -5.85 -18.40 12.30
N GLY A 74 -5.67 -17.50 11.33
CA GLY A 74 -6.26 -17.64 9.99
C GLY A 74 -5.81 -18.92 9.29
N VAL A 75 -4.52 -19.26 9.36
CA VAL A 75 -3.98 -20.51 8.81
C VAL A 75 -4.57 -21.73 9.52
N LEU A 76 -4.58 -21.73 10.86
CA LEU A 76 -5.10 -22.86 11.64
C LEU A 76 -6.59 -23.09 11.42
N VAL A 77 -7.39 -22.03 11.41
CA VAL A 77 -8.84 -22.08 11.16
C VAL A 77 -9.14 -22.55 9.75
N THR A 78 -8.41 -22.02 8.75
CA THR A 78 -8.57 -22.45 7.34
C THR A 78 -8.18 -23.92 7.19
N ALA A 79 -7.05 -24.36 7.76
CA ALA A 79 -6.62 -25.74 7.71
C ALA A 79 -7.62 -26.69 8.39
N GLY A 80 -8.12 -26.31 9.58
CA GLY A 80 -9.17 -27.06 10.28
C GLY A 80 -10.48 -27.10 9.51
N GLY A 81 -10.85 -26.01 8.83
CA GLY A 81 -12.02 -25.97 7.96
C GLY A 81 -11.88 -26.94 6.77
N VAL A 82 -10.71 -26.97 6.13
CA VAL A 82 -10.46 -27.85 4.98
C VAL A 82 -10.51 -29.32 5.39
N THR A 83 -10.00 -29.67 6.57
CA THR A 83 -10.07 -31.05 7.08
C THR A 83 -11.49 -31.44 7.49
N ALA A 84 -12.22 -30.54 8.18
CA ALA A 84 -13.58 -30.79 8.65
C ALA A 84 -14.61 -30.84 7.50
N TYR A 85 -14.40 -30.08 6.43
CA TYR A 85 -15.34 -29.97 5.30
C TYR A 85 -14.70 -30.40 3.96
N THR A 86 -14.27 -31.66 3.91
CA THR A 86 -13.44 -32.23 2.83
C THR A 86 -14.16 -32.33 1.47
N GLU A 87 -15.49 -32.47 1.45
CA GLU A 87 -16.29 -32.50 0.21
C GLU A 87 -16.33 -31.12 -0.48
N THR A 88 -16.45 -30.06 0.31
CA THR A 88 -16.38 -28.67 -0.15
C THR A 88 -14.97 -28.23 -0.56
N ALA A 89 -13.91 -28.86 -0.05
CA ALA A 89 -12.54 -28.59 -0.49
C ALA A 89 -12.26 -29.02 -1.94
N LYS A 90 -13.01 -30.00 -2.47
CA LYS A 90 -12.83 -30.51 -3.84
C LYS A 90 -13.47 -29.62 -4.91
N ASP A 91 -14.48 -28.83 -4.56
CA ASP A 91 -15.39 -28.30 -5.58
C ASP A 91 -15.10 -26.86 -6.02
N THR A 92 -14.23 -26.10 -5.33
CA THR A 92 -13.52 -24.92 -5.87
C THR A 92 -12.74 -24.23 -4.77
N ALA A 93 -11.44 -24.49 -4.69
CA ALA A 93 -10.55 -23.53 -4.06
C ALA A 93 -10.61 -22.23 -4.88
N ASN A 94 -11.09 -21.13 -4.27
CA ASN A 94 -11.07 -19.76 -4.81
C ASN A 94 -12.24 -19.30 -5.70
N GLN A 95 -13.46 -19.86 -5.59
CA GLN A 95 -14.66 -19.20 -6.16
C GLN A 95 -15.52 -18.56 -5.06
N LEU A 96 -15.71 -17.25 -5.17
CA LEU A 96 -16.50 -16.45 -4.23
C LEU A 96 -17.99 -16.82 -4.32
N GLY A 97 -18.65 -17.04 -3.18
CA GLY A 97 -20.11 -17.23 -3.09
C GLY A 97 -20.59 -18.68 -3.00
N THR A 98 -19.70 -19.66 -3.05
CA THR A 98 -20.00 -21.05 -2.68
C THR A 98 -19.49 -21.35 -1.28
N ALA A 99 -20.08 -22.37 -0.65
CA ALA A 99 -19.70 -22.86 0.66
C ALA A 99 -18.27 -23.48 0.71
N ASN A 100 -17.34 -23.12 -0.17
CA ASN A 100 -15.99 -23.72 -0.22
C ASN A 100 -14.89 -22.71 0.16
N ASP A 101 -15.28 -21.45 0.34
CA ASP A 101 -14.40 -20.32 0.57
C ASP A 101 -14.04 -20.15 2.06
N LEU A 102 -13.38 -21.18 2.61
CA LEU A 102 -13.16 -21.34 4.06
C LEU A 102 -12.17 -20.34 4.67
N TRP A 103 -11.41 -19.61 3.84
CA TRP A 103 -10.56 -18.50 4.32
C TRP A 103 -11.38 -17.26 4.68
N ASN A 104 -12.62 -17.14 4.16
CA ASN A 104 -13.51 -16.03 4.48
C ASN A 104 -14.29 -16.35 5.77
N PRO A 105 -14.10 -15.58 6.86
CA PRO A 105 -14.73 -15.86 8.14
C PRO A 105 -16.26 -15.78 8.08
N ILE A 106 -16.83 -14.94 7.22
CA ILE A 106 -18.29 -14.81 7.07
C ILE A 106 -18.88 -16.11 6.51
N ASN A 107 -18.24 -16.67 5.49
CA ASN A 107 -18.65 -17.93 4.88
C ASN A 107 -18.48 -19.12 5.84
N LEU A 108 -17.42 -19.10 6.64
CA LEU A 108 -17.19 -20.10 7.66
C LEU A 108 -18.27 -20.05 8.76
N PHE A 109 -18.63 -18.87 9.26
CA PHE A 109 -19.71 -18.74 10.24
C PHE A 109 -21.06 -19.20 9.69
N ALA A 110 -21.36 -18.91 8.42
CA ALA A 110 -22.60 -19.37 7.79
C ALA A 110 -22.73 -20.90 7.80
N LYS A 111 -21.62 -21.64 7.64
CA LYS A 111 -21.60 -23.10 7.76
C LYS A 111 -21.80 -23.60 9.17
N LEU A 112 -21.16 -22.94 10.13
CA LEU A 112 -21.18 -23.33 11.54
C LEU A 112 -22.55 -23.07 12.20
N ASN A 113 -23.55 -22.57 11.45
CA ASN A 113 -24.88 -22.25 11.97
C ASN A 113 -25.65 -23.43 12.52
N GLY A 114 -25.46 -24.62 11.92
CA GLY A 114 -26.02 -25.85 12.46
C GLY A 114 -25.40 -26.25 13.80
N ASP A 115 -24.09 -26.03 13.96
CA ASP A 115 -23.30 -26.59 15.05
C ASP A 115 -23.16 -25.67 16.27
N LEU A 116 -23.03 -24.35 16.05
CA LEU A 116 -22.84 -23.34 17.10
C LEU A 116 -24.13 -22.64 17.52
N GLY A 117 -25.20 -22.81 16.72
CA GLY A 117 -26.49 -22.15 16.93
C GLY A 117 -26.49 -20.65 16.57
N PRO A 118 -27.69 -20.09 16.34
CA PRO A 118 -27.85 -18.77 15.70
C PRO A 118 -27.31 -17.60 16.55
N ILE A 119 -27.33 -17.72 17.88
CA ILE A 119 -26.89 -16.65 18.79
C ILE A 119 -25.38 -16.41 18.67
N ILE A 120 -24.58 -17.48 18.63
CA ILE A 120 -23.12 -17.37 18.54
C ILE A 120 -22.71 -16.72 17.22
N ILE A 121 -23.43 -17.01 16.13
CA ILE A 121 -23.15 -16.41 14.81
C ILE A 121 -23.51 -14.94 14.77
N VAL A 122 -24.67 -14.56 15.31
CA VAL A 122 -25.03 -13.14 15.38
C VAL A 122 -23.96 -12.36 16.14
N LEU A 123 -23.50 -12.88 17.28
CA LEU A 123 -22.41 -12.27 18.03
C LEU A 123 -21.12 -12.19 17.21
N ALA A 124 -20.73 -13.27 16.54
CA ALA A 124 -19.53 -13.31 15.70
C ALA A 124 -19.59 -12.28 14.54
N LEU A 125 -20.74 -12.16 13.87
CA LEU A 125 -20.93 -11.19 12.79
C LEU A 125 -20.91 -9.75 13.31
N VAL A 126 -21.48 -9.48 14.49
CA VAL A 126 -21.34 -8.17 15.14
C VAL A 126 -19.87 -7.85 15.41
N PHE A 127 -19.08 -8.80 15.90
CA PHE A 127 -17.63 -8.61 16.07
C PHE A 127 -16.91 -8.35 14.75
N VAL A 128 -17.26 -9.05 13.66
CA VAL A 128 -16.71 -8.80 12.32
C VAL A 128 -17.00 -7.38 11.86
N VAL A 129 -18.24 -6.89 12.05
CA VAL A 129 -18.62 -5.51 11.70
C VAL A 129 -17.83 -4.49 12.51
N LEU A 130 -17.72 -4.69 13.83
CA LEU A 130 -16.96 -3.80 14.71
C LEU A 130 -15.47 -3.77 14.36
N ALA A 131 -14.88 -4.94 14.09
CA ALA A 131 -13.50 -5.05 13.65
C ALA A 131 -13.29 -4.27 12.35
N GLN A 132 -14.12 -4.49 11.34
CA GLN A 132 -14.03 -3.80 10.06
C GLN A 132 -14.19 -2.29 10.22
N LEU A 133 -15.15 -1.82 11.03
CA LEU A 133 -15.36 -0.40 11.27
C LEU A 133 -14.13 0.24 11.91
N SER A 134 -13.58 -0.39 12.95
CA SER A 134 -12.42 0.13 13.68
C SER A 134 -11.17 0.24 12.78
N THR A 135 -10.89 -0.79 11.98
CA THR A 135 -9.75 -0.79 11.05
C THR A 135 -9.97 0.18 9.89
N ASN A 136 -11.18 0.24 9.31
CA ASN A 136 -11.43 1.07 8.15
C ASN A 136 -11.31 2.57 8.46
N ILE A 137 -11.77 3.00 9.64
CA ILE A 137 -11.60 4.39 10.09
C ILE A 137 -10.11 4.73 10.20
N GLY A 138 -9.31 3.90 10.88
CA GLY A 138 -7.90 4.18 11.11
C GLY A 138 -7.03 4.07 9.85
N ALA A 139 -7.24 3.04 9.03
CA ALA A 139 -6.36 2.69 7.92
C ALA A 139 -6.74 3.36 6.60
N ASN A 140 -8.04 3.54 6.32
CA ASN A 140 -8.51 3.86 4.98
C ASN A 140 -9.22 5.22 4.88
N VAL A 141 -9.61 5.84 6.00
CA VAL A 141 -10.35 7.11 5.99
C VAL A 141 -9.47 8.31 6.34
N ILE A 142 -8.54 8.18 7.29
CA ILE A 142 -7.74 9.31 7.79
C ILE A 142 -6.92 9.97 6.68
N ALA A 143 -6.15 9.19 5.93
CA ALA A 143 -5.26 9.70 4.88
C ALA A 143 -6.02 10.45 3.76
N PRO A 144 -7.00 9.84 3.06
CA PRO A 144 -7.73 10.56 2.01
C PRO A 144 -8.55 11.74 2.54
N ALA A 145 -9.06 11.68 3.79
CA ALA A 145 -9.72 12.83 4.39
C ALA A 145 -8.75 14.01 4.56
N ASN A 146 -7.51 13.77 5.03
CA ASN A 146 -6.48 14.80 5.10
C ASN A 146 -6.11 15.32 3.71
N ASP A 147 -5.99 14.45 2.70
CA ASP A 147 -5.66 14.85 1.32
C ASP A 147 -6.72 15.79 0.74
N PHE A 148 -8.01 15.47 0.89
CA PHE A 148 -9.09 16.34 0.41
C PHE A 148 -9.12 17.69 1.12
N GLN A 149 -8.85 17.71 2.43
CA GLN A 149 -8.73 18.97 3.18
C GLN A 149 -7.55 19.80 2.67
N ASN A 150 -6.41 19.19 2.40
CA ASN A 150 -5.23 19.88 1.89
C ASN A 150 -5.42 20.39 0.46
N LEU A 151 -6.23 19.70 -0.35
CA LEU A 151 -6.54 20.11 -1.73
C LEU A 151 -7.39 21.38 -1.79
N ALA A 152 -8.32 21.57 -0.86
CA ALA A 152 -9.19 22.76 -0.82
C ALA A 152 -9.52 23.19 0.61
N PRO A 153 -8.54 23.70 1.39
CA PRO A 153 -8.67 23.92 2.83
C PRO A 153 -9.75 24.95 3.21
N LYS A 154 -10.08 25.88 2.30
CA LYS A 154 -11.14 26.88 2.50
C LYS A 154 -12.55 26.33 2.27
N ARG A 155 -12.69 25.17 1.61
CA ARG A 155 -13.98 24.60 1.17
C ARG A 155 -14.28 23.25 1.79
N LEU A 156 -13.25 22.45 2.06
CA LEU A 156 -13.37 21.08 2.55
C LEU A 156 -12.86 21.01 3.99
N ASN A 157 -13.77 20.77 4.91
CA ASN A 157 -13.43 20.38 6.27
C ASN A 157 -13.29 18.85 6.37
N TRP A 158 -12.88 18.36 7.53
CA TRP A 158 -12.58 16.94 7.73
C TRP A 158 -13.80 16.05 7.49
N ALA A 159 -14.97 16.47 7.95
CA ALA A 159 -16.22 15.75 7.74
C ALA A 159 -16.54 15.58 6.25
N TRP A 160 -16.37 16.64 5.44
CA TRP A 160 -16.52 16.54 4.00
C TRP A 160 -15.48 15.63 3.36
N GLY A 161 -14.22 15.65 3.83
CA GLY A 161 -13.18 14.72 3.38
C GLY A 161 -13.57 13.25 3.60
N VAL A 162 -14.14 12.93 4.77
CA VAL A 162 -14.65 11.59 5.08
C VAL A 162 -15.81 11.20 4.15
N VAL A 163 -16.78 12.09 3.96
CA VAL A 163 -17.94 11.83 3.09
C VAL A 163 -17.50 11.58 1.65
N ILE A 164 -16.61 12.43 1.11
CA ILE A 164 -16.09 12.27 -0.25
C ILE A 164 -15.34 10.93 -0.38
N THR A 165 -14.51 10.58 0.60
CA THR A 165 -13.80 9.30 0.63
C THR A 165 -14.78 8.12 0.60
N ALA A 166 -15.83 8.15 1.42
CA ALA A 166 -16.83 7.08 1.49
C ALA A 166 -17.60 6.93 0.16
N VAL A 167 -18.00 8.06 -0.44
CA VAL A 167 -18.72 8.07 -1.72
C VAL A 167 -17.83 7.55 -2.85
N ILE A 168 -16.63 8.11 -3.04
CA ILE A 168 -15.71 7.68 -4.09
C ILE A 168 -15.32 6.22 -3.89
N GLY A 169 -14.95 5.82 -2.67
CA GLY A 169 -14.60 4.44 -2.34
C GLY A 169 -15.71 3.44 -2.67
N THR A 170 -16.97 3.81 -2.43
CA THR A 170 -18.13 2.96 -2.76
C THR A 170 -18.40 2.93 -4.25
N LEU A 171 -18.30 4.06 -4.95
CA LEU A 171 -18.50 4.17 -6.39
C LEU A 171 -17.45 3.41 -7.20
N LEU A 172 -16.24 3.23 -6.66
CA LEU A 172 -15.20 2.39 -7.28
C LEU A 172 -15.50 0.89 -7.22
N GLN A 173 -16.50 0.47 -6.44
CA GLN A 173 -16.94 -0.93 -6.31
C GLN A 173 -15.79 -1.91 -6.03
N PRO A 174 -14.99 -1.69 -4.97
CA PRO A 174 -13.78 -2.48 -4.73
C PRO A 174 -14.06 -3.95 -4.42
N TRP A 175 -15.30 -4.31 -4.06
CA TRP A 175 -15.72 -5.71 -3.90
C TRP A 175 -15.50 -6.55 -5.16
N VAL A 176 -15.47 -5.92 -6.34
CA VAL A 176 -15.12 -6.59 -7.60
C VAL A 176 -13.68 -7.12 -7.59
N LEU A 177 -12.76 -6.47 -6.87
CA LEU A 177 -11.38 -6.92 -6.75
C LEU A 177 -11.27 -8.28 -6.02
N PHE A 178 -12.24 -8.62 -5.17
CA PHE A 178 -12.20 -9.81 -4.31
C PHE A 178 -12.82 -11.07 -4.96
N PHE A 179 -13.23 -11.03 -6.23
CA PHE A 179 -13.79 -12.20 -6.91
C PHE A 179 -12.80 -13.38 -7.01
N ASN A 180 -11.50 -13.10 -7.00
CA ASN A 180 -10.45 -14.11 -6.96
C ASN A 180 -9.29 -13.61 -6.09
N ALA A 181 -9.10 -14.23 -4.91
CA ALA A 181 -8.11 -13.82 -3.92
C ALA A 181 -6.67 -13.84 -4.48
N LEU A 182 -6.37 -14.78 -5.35
CA LEU A 182 -5.05 -14.88 -5.95
C LEU A 182 -4.84 -13.82 -7.05
N SER A 183 -5.88 -13.54 -7.85
CA SER A 183 -5.87 -12.42 -8.79
C SER A 183 -5.63 -11.13 -8.03
N TYR A 184 -6.39 -10.87 -6.96
CA TYR A 184 -6.17 -9.71 -6.10
C TYR A 184 -4.73 -9.62 -5.59
N ALA A 185 -4.18 -10.70 -5.06
CA ALA A 185 -2.83 -10.72 -4.52
C ALA A 185 -1.77 -10.50 -5.61
N ILE A 186 -1.80 -11.28 -6.68
CA ILE A 186 -0.74 -11.29 -7.70
C ILE A 186 -0.88 -10.13 -8.69
N THR A 187 -2.09 -9.83 -9.15
CA THR A 187 -2.31 -8.77 -10.15
C THR A 187 -2.44 -7.42 -9.47
N TRP A 188 -3.39 -7.26 -8.55
CA TRP A 188 -3.65 -5.94 -7.96
C TRP A 188 -2.54 -5.49 -7.01
N LEU A 189 -2.26 -6.25 -5.95
CA LEU A 189 -1.29 -5.82 -4.93
C LEU A 189 0.14 -5.73 -5.45
N SER A 190 0.59 -6.64 -6.32
CA SER A 190 1.92 -6.52 -6.92
C SER A 190 2.02 -5.31 -7.86
N GLY A 191 1.03 -5.10 -8.74
CA GLY A 191 1.02 -3.95 -9.65
C GLY A 191 1.04 -2.64 -8.86
N TYR A 192 0.10 -2.51 -7.93
CA TYR A 192 -0.04 -1.36 -7.03
C TYR A 192 1.20 -1.12 -6.16
N GLY A 193 1.79 -2.19 -5.63
CA GLY A 193 3.00 -2.15 -4.81
C GLY A 193 4.19 -1.52 -5.54
N GLY A 194 4.33 -1.75 -6.85
CA GLY A 194 5.35 -1.07 -7.66
C GLY A 194 5.22 0.46 -7.64
N PHE A 195 4.02 0.99 -7.84
CA PHE A 195 3.75 2.43 -7.78
C PHE A 195 4.14 3.02 -6.43
N LEU A 196 3.68 2.39 -5.34
CA LEU A 196 3.97 2.85 -3.99
C LEU A 196 5.45 2.72 -3.62
N GLY A 197 6.11 1.66 -4.09
CA GLY A 197 7.54 1.46 -3.90
C GLY A 197 8.35 2.64 -4.44
N ALA A 198 8.07 3.09 -5.67
CA ALA A 198 8.76 4.24 -6.26
C ALA A 198 8.55 5.53 -5.47
N ILE A 199 7.32 5.80 -5.02
CA ILE A 199 7.00 6.97 -4.17
C ILE A 199 7.80 6.90 -2.86
N GLY A 200 7.79 5.74 -2.20
CA GLY A 200 8.55 5.51 -0.97
C GLY A 200 10.05 5.73 -1.16
N GLY A 201 10.61 5.22 -2.26
CA GLY A 201 12.03 5.41 -2.59
C GLY A 201 12.40 6.89 -2.72
N ILE A 202 11.57 7.67 -3.43
CA ILE A 202 11.78 9.12 -3.58
C ILE A 202 11.69 9.83 -2.23
N MET A 203 10.64 9.57 -1.44
CA MET A 203 10.43 10.22 -0.15
C MET A 203 11.60 9.96 0.82
N ILE A 204 12.09 8.73 0.87
CA ILE A 204 13.22 8.38 1.75
C ILE A 204 14.52 9.05 1.27
N ALA A 205 14.81 9.03 -0.05
CA ALA A 205 15.97 9.71 -0.61
C ALA A 205 15.94 11.22 -0.36
N ASP A 206 14.77 11.85 -0.58
CA ASP A 206 14.55 13.28 -0.41
C ASP A 206 14.81 13.72 1.03
N TYR A 207 14.10 13.11 1.98
CA TYR A 207 14.13 13.56 3.37
C TYR A 207 15.44 13.20 4.08
N TRP A 208 15.91 11.96 3.97
CA TRP A 208 17.03 11.48 4.78
C TRP A 208 18.40 11.79 4.18
N LEU A 209 18.57 11.62 2.86
CA LEU A 209 19.89 11.76 2.22
C LEU A 209 20.12 13.17 1.68
N LEU A 210 19.19 13.67 0.86
CA LEU A 210 19.35 14.94 0.16
C LEU A 210 19.17 16.12 1.13
N ARG A 211 18.08 16.11 1.89
CA ARG A 211 17.73 17.22 2.81
C ARG A 211 18.21 17.02 4.23
N ARG A 212 18.70 15.82 4.58
CA ARG A 212 19.24 15.49 5.91
C ARG A 212 18.28 15.89 7.04
N GLN A 213 17.00 15.58 6.87
CA GLN A 213 15.91 15.86 7.80
C GLN A 213 15.64 17.35 8.04
N ARG A 214 16.08 18.24 7.14
CA ARG A 214 15.84 19.67 7.22
C ARG A 214 14.81 20.10 6.18
N LEU A 215 13.69 20.61 6.66
CA LEU A 215 12.62 21.16 5.84
C LEU A 215 12.28 22.57 6.33
N ASN A 216 12.05 23.48 5.39
CA ASN A 216 11.50 24.79 5.70
C ASN A 216 9.98 24.68 5.80
N LEU A 217 9.48 24.52 7.04
CA LEU A 217 8.06 24.28 7.29
C LEU A 217 7.16 25.40 6.79
N LEU A 218 7.57 26.67 6.95
CA LEU A 218 6.74 27.79 6.52
C LEU A 218 6.55 27.80 5.00
N GLU A 219 7.64 27.52 4.28
CA GLU A 219 7.62 27.52 2.82
C GLU A 219 6.83 26.34 2.22
N LEU A 220 6.58 25.25 2.97
CA LEU A 220 5.71 24.16 2.53
C LEU A 220 4.23 24.58 2.39
N TYR A 221 3.82 25.63 3.11
CA TYR A 221 2.43 26.14 3.07
C TYR A 221 2.28 27.37 2.16
N ARG A 222 3.33 27.75 1.42
CA ARG A 222 3.30 28.91 0.52
C ARG A 222 3.19 28.44 -0.93
N GLU A 223 2.17 28.92 -1.64
CA GLU A 223 1.95 28.61 -3.06
C GLU A 223 3.14 29.05 -3.93
N ASP A 224 3.78 30.16 -3.60
CA ASP A 224 4.93 30.71 -4.30
C ASP A 224 6.28 30.40 -3.61
N GLY A 225 6.29 29.49 -2.63
CA GLY A 225 7.47 29.23 -1.79
C GLY A 225 8.63 28.50 -2.48
N VAL A 226 9.70 28.21 -1.74
CA VAL A 226 10.89 27.49 -2.25
C VAL A 226 10.59 26.08 -2.78
N TYR A 227 9.47 25.48 -2.39
CA TYR A 227 8.98 24.18 -2.89
C TYR A 227 8.06 24.28 -4.11
N SER A 228 7.81 25.48 -4.64
CA SER A 228 6.88 25.69 -5.76
C SER A 228 7.43 25.25 -7.12
N TYR A 229 8.73 24.91 -7.22
CA TYR A 229 9.39 24.54 -8.48
C TYR A 229 8.95 25.46 -9.65
N ARG A 230 9.07 26.79 -9.47
CA ARG A 230 8.41 27.82 -10.30
C ARG A 230 8.56 27.62 -11.82
N ASN A 231 9.69 27.07 -12.27
CA ASN A 231 9.97 26.80 -13.68
C ASN A 231 9.30 25.52 -14.22
N SER A 232 8.54 24.82 -13.40
CA SER A 232 7.97 23.49 -13.67
C SER A 232 6.53 23.37 -13.14
N TRP A 233 5.81 24.48 -13.06
CA TRP A 233 4.36 24.50 -12.78
C TRP A 233 3.97 23.81 -11.47
N GLY A 234 4.78 23.92 -10.41
CA GLY A 234 4.50 23.25 -9.13
C GLY A 234 5.05 21.82 -9.03
N VAL A 235 5.68 21.29 -10.07
CA VAL A 235 6.12 19.89 -10.14
C VAL A 235 7.63 19.78 -10.09
N ASN A 236 8.16 18.85 -9.31
CA ASN A 236 9.57 18.48 -9.37
C ASN A 236 9.82 17.53 -10.56
N PRO A 237 10.43 17.98 -11.67
CA PRO A 237 10.64 17.13 -12.84
C PRO A 237 11.54 15.92 -12.54
N TYR A 238 12.51 16.07 -11.64
CA TYR A 238 13.42 14.99 -11.27
C TYR A 238 12.71 13.89 -10.47
N ALA A 239 11.73 14.26 -9.64
CA ALA A 239 10.88 13.30 -8.94
C ALA A 239 10.01 12.51 -9.95
N ILE A 240 9.42 13.18 -10.95
CA ILE A 240 8.62 12.52 -11.98
C ILE A 240 9.48 11.56 -12.82
N ILE A 241 10.68 11.98 -13.23
CA ILE A 241 11.60 11.11 -13.99
C ILE A 241 11.98 9.89 -13.15
N ALA A 242 12.35 10.07 -11.88
CA ALA A 242 12.69 8.96 -10.98
C ALA A 242 11.50 8.00 -10.75
N LEU A 243 10.29 8.56 -10.62
CA LEU A 243 9.05 7.81 -10.48
C LEU A 243 8.81 6.92 -11.71
N LEU A 244 8.97 7.48 -12.92
CA LEU A 244 8.83 6.73 -14.17
C LEU A 244 9.91 5.67 -14.33
N ILE A 245 11.17 5.96 -13.98
CA ILE A 245 12.27 4.98 -13.99
C ILE A 245 11.93 3.78 -13.10
N GLY A 246 11.35 4.02 -11.92
CA GLY A 246 10.95 2.96 -11.00
C GLY A 246 9.77 2.12 -11.50
N ILE A 247 8.73 2.78 -12.01
CA ILE A 247 7.45 2.14 -12.31
C ILE A 247 7.45 1.43 -13.67
N VAL A 248 8.04 2.04 -14.71
CA VAL A 248 7.84 1.57 -16.09
C VAL A 248 8.29 0.11 -16.30
N PRO A 249 9.48 -0.34 -15.84
CA PRO A 249 9.90 -1.72 -16.05
C PRO A 249 8.96 -2.78 -15.42
N PRO A 250 8.61 -2.72 -14.12
CA PRO A 250 7.68 -3.68 -13.52
C PRO A 250 6.25 -3.52 -14.05
N PHE A 251 5.87 -2.31 -14.47
CA PHE A 251 4.56 -2.06 -15.08
C PHE A 251 4.42 -2.79 -16.43
N ILE A 252 5.46 -2.85 -17.26
CA ILE A 252 5.45 -3.63 -18.51
C ILE A 252 5.23 -5.12 -18.21
N GLY A 253 5.93 -5.67 -17.21
CA GLY A 253 5.72 -7.05 -16.77
C GLY A 253 4.29 -7.27 -16.26
N TRP A 254 3.76 -6.32 -15.48
CA TRP A 254 2.38 -6.36 -14.99
C TRP A 254 1.35 -6.33 -16.13
N LEU A 255 1.55 -5.51 -17.17
CA LEU A 255 0.69 -5.50 -18.38
C LEU A 255 0.63 -6.85 -19.07
N ASN A 256 1.76 -7.57 -19.12
CA ASN A 256 1.81 -8.94 -19.62
C ASN A 256 1.03 -9.92 -18.73
N VAL A 257 1.19 -9.82 -17.39
CA VAL A 257 0.49 -10.68 -16.42
C VAL A 257 -1.03 -10.53 -16.52
N ILE A 258 -1.53 -9.31 -16.69
CA ILE A 258 -2.98 -9.06 -16.89
C ILE A 258 -3.42 -9.26 -18.35
N GLY A 259 -2.51 -9.53 -19.29
CA GLY A 259 -2.83 -9.73 -20.71
C GLY A 259 -3.43 -8.49 -21.39
N TRP A 260 -3.02 -7.29 -20.96
CA TRP A 260 -3.51 -6.02 -21.50
C TRP A 260 -2.49 -5.42 -22.48
N PHE A 261 -2.77 -5.58 -23.78
CA PHE A 261 -1.99 -5.07 -24.92
C PHE A 261 -0.53 -5.54 -25.05
N VAL A 262 0.05 -6.15 -24.01
CA VAL A 262 1.40 -6.70 -24.00
C VAL A 262 1.31 -8.21 -23.85
N LYS A 263 2.01 -8.93 -24.73
CA LYS A 263 2.27 -10.37 -24.61
C LYS A 263 3.75 -10.60 -24.89
N ILE A 264 4.43 -11.21 -23.93
CA ILE A 264 5.87 -11.48 -23.98
C ILE A 264 6.06 -12.99 -24.01
N ASP A 265 6.61 -13.49 -25.11
CA ASP A 265 6.98 -14.90 -25.24
C ASP A 265 8.10 -15.24 -24.25
N ASN A 266 8.03 -16.42 -23.63
CA ASN A 266 8.98 -16.87 -22.59
C ASN A 266 9.09 -15.91 -21.38
N TYR A 267 7.97 -15.27 -20.99
CA TYR A 267 7.95 -14.36 -19.85
C TYR A 267 8.33 -15.02 -18.52
N GLN A 268 7.81 -16.22 -18.25
CA GLN A 268 8.04 -16.90 -16.96
C GLN A 268 9.53 -17.16 -16.73
N GLY A 269 10.03 -16.78 -15.55
CA GLY A 269 11.45 -16.92 -15.20
C GLY A 269 12.38 -15.91 -15.89
N SER A 270 11.86 -15.04 -16.76
CA SER A 270 12.64 -13.95 -17.34
C SER A 270 12.99 -12.88 -16.30
N TRP A 271 13.94 -12.01 -16.63
CA TRP A 271 14.28 -10.88 -15.77
C TRP A 271 13.08 -9.94 -15.53
N LEU A 272 12.20 -9.75 -16.52
CA LEU A 272 10.98 -8.93 -16.38
C LEU A 272 9.97 -9.55 -15.40
N ASP A 273 9.87 -10.88 -15.38
CA ASP A 273 9.05 -11.61 -14.41
C ASP A 273 9.59 -11.45 -12.98
N TRP A 274 10.90 -11.52 -12.79
CA TRP A 274 11.53 -11.19 -11.51
C TRP A 274 11.32 -9.73 -11.09
N LEU A 275 11.39 -8.78 -12.02
CA LEU A 275 11.09 -7.37 -11.73
C LEU A 275 9.64 -7.17 -11.30
N GLN A 276 8.69 -7.84 -11.94
CA GLN A 276 7.27 -7.75 -11.57
C GLN A 276 7.00 -8.43 -10.23
N THR A 277 7.60 -9.60 -9.99
CA THR A 277 7.51 -10.37 -8.75
C THR A 277 8.01 -9.55 -7.55
N GLY A 278 9.11 -8.82 -7.73
CA GLY A 278 9.70 -7.90 -6.75
C GLY A 278 9.40 -6.43 -7.01
N SER A 279 8.26 -6.13 -7.63
CA SER A 279 7.92 -4.80 -8.15
C SER A 279 8.07 -3.67 -7.13
N TRP A 280 7.69 -3.87 -5.88
CA TRP A 280 7.85 -2.86 -4.82
C TRP A 280 9.33 -2.56 -4.57
N PHE A 281 10.16 -3.61 -4.40
CA PHE A 281 11.59 -3.47 -4.10
C PHE A 281 12.36 -2.86 -5.26
N TRP A 282 12.07 -3.31 -6.48
CA TRP A 282 12.67 -2.74 -7.68
C TRP A 282 12.35 -1.26 -7.83
N SER A 283 11.06 -0.93 -7.75
CA SER A 283 10.57 0.45 -7.90
C SER A 283 11.14 1.36 -6.82
N PHE A 284 11.18 0.87 -5.57
CA PHE A 284 11.79 1.59 -4.45
C PHE A 284 13.27 1.87 -4.70
N GLY A 285 14.07 0.83 -4.98
CA GLY A 285 15.52 0.98 -5.13
C GLY A 285 15.89 1.87 -6.31
N THR A 286 15.25 1.66 -7.46
CA THR A 286 15.56 2.43 -8.67
C THR A 286 15.08 3.87 -8.60
N ALA A 287 13.88 4.14 -8.06
CA ALA A 287 13.41 5.50 -7.85
C ALA A 287 14.24 6.24 -6.79
N PHE A 288 14.63 5.56 -5.70
CA PHE A 288 15.54 6.10 -4.69
C PHE A 288 16.88 6.54 -5.30
N VAL A 289 17.55 5.64 -6.01
CA VAL A 289 18.87 5.90 -6.60
C VAL A 289 18.78 6.96 -7.69
N SER A 290 17.82 6.84 -8.61
CA SER A 290 17.68 7.80 -9.71
C SER A 290 17.31 9.19 -9.21
N TYR A 291 16.41 9.31 -8.23
CA TYR A 291 16.07 10.61 -7.63
C TYR A 291 17.28 11.24 -6.93
N TYR A 292 18.01 10.45 -6.14
CA TYR A 292 19.23 10.91 -5.49
C TYR A 292 20.26 11.42 -6.51
N VAL A 293 20.51 10.67 -7.59
CA VAL A 293 21.45 11.06 -8.65
C VAL A 293 20.96 12.31 -9.39
N LEU A 294 19.70 12.37 -9.80
CA LEU A 294 19.16 13.52 -10.52
C LEU A 294 19.20 14.79 -9.68
N MET A 295 18.80 14.72 -8.41
CA MET A 295 18.82 15.87 -7.51
C MET A 295 20.25 16.30 -7.14
N THR A 296 21.18 15.36 -6.97
CA THR A 296 22.59 15.72 -6.69
C THR A 296 23.31 16.30 -7.90
N LEU A 297 23.00 15.87 -9.12
CA LEU A 297 23.65 16.38 -10.33
C LEU A 297 23.01 17.66 -10.85
N PHE A 298 21.67 17.70 -10.92
CA PHE A 298 20.91 18.75 -11.60
C PHE A 298 19.99 19.55 -10.67
N GLY A 299 19.68 19.03 -9.48
CA GLY A 299 18.78 19.64 -8.51
C GLY A 299 19.46 20.43 -7.38
N LYS A 300 20.78 20.63 -7.40
CA LYS A 300 21.54 21.27 -6.31
C LYS A 300 20.97 22.63 -5.90
N ARG A 301 20.62 23.46 -6.89
CA ARG A 301 20.03 24.78 -6.65
C ARG A 301 18.74 24.70 -5.83
N TYR A 302 17.86 23.74 -6.14
CA TYR A 302 16.64 23.54 -5.37
C TYR A 302 16.94 23.10 -3.94
N LEU A 303 17.92 22.21 -3.74
CA LEU A 303 18.31 21.77 -2.40
C LEU A 303 18.87 22.91 -1.57
N GLU A 304 19.74 23.75 -2.14
CA GLU A 304 20.31 24.91 -1.45
C GLU A 304 19.25 25.94 -1.07
N GLU A 305 18.31 26.25 -1.98
CA GLU A 305 17.21 27.18 -1.70
C GLU A 305 16.23 26.63 -0.64
N GLN A 306 15.99 25.32 -0.65
CA GLN A 306 14.99 24.67 0.21
C GLN A 306 15.52 24.28 1.61
N VAL A 307 16.85 24.09 1.74
CA VAL A 307 17.56 23.77 3.00
C VAL A 307 18.31 24.99 3.55
N GLY A 308 18.37 26.09 2.79
CA GLY A 308 19.04 27.34 3.15
C GLY A 308 18.53 27.96 4.45
N GLU A 309 19.37 28.79 5.08
CA GLU A 309 19.16 29.32 6.43
C GLU A 309 17.75 29.90 6.64
N PRO A 310 17.16 29.71 7.84
CA PRO A 310 15.86 30.26 8.15
C PRO A 310 15.86 31.76 7.84
N VAL A 311 14.79 32.22 7.19
CA VAL A 311 14.52 33.65 6.93
C VAL A 311 15.02 34.45 8.13
N SER A 312 16.04 35.28 7.90
CA SER A 312 16.74 36.03 8.94
C SER A 312 15.73 36.78 9.80
N GLY A 313 15.44 36.25 11.00
CA GLY A 313 14.40 36.80 11.88
C GLY A 313 13.69 35.79 12.78
N ALA A 314 13.76 34.47 12.53
CA ALA A 314 13.17 33.49 13.44
C ALA A 314 14.12 33.14 14.61
N PRO A 315 13.71 33.25 15.89
CA PRO A 315 14.55 32.88 17.03
C PRO A 315 14.93 31.41 16.95
N ARG A 316 16.23 31.10 17.09
CA ARG A 316 16.69 29.71 17.24
C ARG A 316 16.05 29.10 18.49
N PRO A 317 15.42 27.92 18.42
CA PRO A 317 15.01 27.22 19.62
C PRO A 317 16.25 26.89 20.44
N ALA A 318 16.23 27.28 21.71
CA ALA A 318 17.32 27.04 22.64
C ALA A 318 17.70 25.56 22.64
N SER A 319 18.98 25.28 22.46
CA SER A 319 19.56 23.95 22.62
C SER A 319 19.20 23.42 24.02
N ALA A 320 18.39 22.37 24.08
CA ALA A 320 18.18 21.62 25.31
C ALA A 320 19.45 20.80 25.60
N HIS A 321 20.41 21.44 26.27
CA HIS A 321 21.41 20.77 27.07
C HIS A 321 20.91 20.74 28.52
N ALA A 322 20.45 19.56 28.96
CA ALA A 322 20.53 19.02 30.33
C ALA A 322 19.78 17.67 30.37
#